data_AF-Q55GN4-F1
#
_entry.id   AF-Q55GN4-F1
#
_cell.length_a   1.000
_cell.length_b   1.000
_cell.length_c   1.000
_cell.angle_alpha   90.00
_cell.angle_beta   90.00
_cell.angle_gamma   90.00
#
_symmetry.space_group_name_H-M   'P 1'
#
loop_
_entity.id
_entity.type
_entity.pdbx_description
1 polymer ?
#
loop_
_entity_poly.entity_id
_entity_poly.type
_entity_poly.pdbx_seq_one_letter_code
_entity_poly.pdbx_strand_id
1 'polypeptide(L)'
;MEPNIKNGDDGKLNIAIIGGGISGMSCAYLLTMGGHNCTVFEKGNYLGGHTNTVQVKFQEETVKIDTGFLVYTPQKYPNLMTLFKRLGIKNGESDMSFGYSLNARQGIEKTVEMEVVANEITTNPIKAPIRREIEWCSDNLSTIFAQWQNLFRPSFWRLLIDLYRFSKDGPLIVTPENLEKYKNMSVRQYCEINGYSRAFIEYYLIPVASAVWSTSFKEVDLFPIVTLARFFQNHGLFKIVNRPQWNSVQGGSYQYMEKIKEFLESNGGKILLSSPVSKVVRSKNTQDGVFITTTTTTTNGTTTDTATTNTQHFDRVVFACHTPDIFPMLTDMTYPERKVLSGFKFTHCLAYLHSDPLLMPRRRSTWSSWNYIYDDSSLTENKLCCTYWLNRIQPWVNAEKYPLYLTLNPVFQPNPSLLHRVIEYDHPLICPESDKAKSRLPTIQGIRNSFYCGAWTGYGFHEDGITSGLLAAQLIDPSLNKLWKVDVTRYIDEFPSNPDKTTLTIFKNILYFSTLLTLIYYSKPILNKFK
;
A
#
# COMPACT_ATOMS: atom_id res chain seq x y z
N MET A 1 31.13 -5.01 1.15
CA MET A 1 31.53 -4.66 2.52
C MET A 1 30.60 -5.42 3.44
N GLU A 2 31.12 -6.43 4.15
CA GLU A 2 30.39 -7.02 5.28
C GLU A 2 30.19 -5.95 6.35
N PRO A 3 29.02 -5.88 7.01
CA PRO A 3 28.80 -4.90 8.07
C PRO A 3 29.66 -5.25 9.29
N ASN A 4 30.49 -4.29 9.72
CA ASN A 4 31.28 -4.38 10.95
C ASN A 4 30.37 -4.52 12.18
N ILE A 5 30.39 -5.69 12.82
CA ILE A 5 29.72 -5.93 14.10
C ILE A 5 30.60 -5.37 15.23
N LYS A 6 29.99 -4.71 16.21
CA LYS A 6 30.68 -4.37 17.46
C LYS A 6 30.94 -5.66 18.26
N ASN A 7 32.20 -6.05 18.40
CA ASN A 7 32.60 -7.12 19.31
C ASN A 7 32.81 -6.56 20.72
N GLY A 8 31.88 -6.83 21.63
CA GLY A 8 31.98 -6.55 23.08
C GLY A 8 30.69 -7.00 23.78
N ASP A 9 30.81 -7.80 24.85
CA ASP A 9 29.66 -8.35 25.59
C ASP A 9 28.95 -7.29 26.46
N ASP A 10 29.62 -6.17 26.77
CA ASP A 10 29.07 -5.06 27.55
C ASP A 10 27.88 -4.42 26.80
N GLY A 11 26.66 -4.74 27.24
CA GLY A 11 25.41 -4.15 26.72
C GLY A 11 24.71 -4.95 25.62
N LYS A 12 25.16 -6.19 25.33
CA LYS A 12 24.43 -7.10 24.44
C LYS A 12 23.06 -7.45 25.04
N LEU A 13 22.01 -7.44 24.20
CA LEU A 13 20.63 -7.69 24.62
C LEU A 13 20.05 -8.88 23.83
N ASN A 14 19.18 -9.63 24.47
CA ASN A 14 18.30 -10.63 23.86
C ASN A 14 16.93 -9.98 23.60
N ILE A 15 16.56 -9.85 22.34
CA ILE A 15 15.40 -9.05 21.91
C ILE A 15 14.42 -9.94 21.16
N ALA A 16 13.17 -9.96 21.60
CA ALA A 16 12.07 -10.58 20.86
C ALA A 16 11.47 -9.60 19.86
N ILE A 17 11.25 -10.04 18.63
CA ILE A 17 10.60 -9.25 17.58
C ILE A 17 9.37 -10.03 17.11
N ILE A 18 8.17 -9.47 17.30
CA ILE A 18 6.91 -10.13 16.96
C ILE A 18 6.42 -9.57 15.63
N GLY A 19 6.49 -10.38 14.57
CA GLY A 19 6.15 -10.04 13.19
C GLY A 19 7.37 -10.09 12.26
N GLY A 20 7.34 -11.00 11.29
CA GLY A 20 8.37 -11.22 10.27
C GLY A 20 8.20 -10.39 8.99
N GLY A 21 7.45 -9.28 9.06
CA GLY A 21 7.34 -8.31 7.96
C GLY A 21 8.52 -7.34 7.89
N ILE A 22 8.52 -6.43 6.91
CA ILE A 22 9.61 -5.46 6.70
C ILE A 22 9.99 -4.67 7.96
N SER A 23 9.03 -4.28 8.80
CA SER A 23 9.31 -3.52 10.03
C SER A 23 10.08 -4.35 11.06
N GLY A 24 9.67 -5.60 11.27
CA GLY A 24 10.36 -6.51 12.20
C GLY A 24 11.72 -6.94 11.67
N MET A 25 11.80 -7.28 10.38
CA MET A 25 13.02 -7.73 9.74
C MET A 25 14.08 -6.63 9.64
N SER A 26 13.69 -5.38 9.38
CA SER A 26 14.62 -4.24 9.39
C SER A 26 15.10 -3.86 10.81
N CYS A 27 14.21 -3.96 11.81
CA CYS A 27 14.57 -3.82 13.21
C CYS A 27 15.61 -4.87 13.61
N ALA A 28 15.32 -6.15 13.33
CA ALA A 28 16.22 -7.26 13.59
C ALA A 28 17.57 -7.05 12.91
N TYR A 29 17.56 -6.68 11.63
CA TYR A 29 18.76 -6.45 10.84
C TYR A 29 19.69 -5.41 11.48
N LEU A 30 19.15 -4.26 11.91
CA LEU A 30 19.94 -3.20 12.54
C LEU A 30 20.42 -3.58 13.95
N LEU A 31 19.59 -4.23 14.76
CA LEU A 31 19.98 -4.71 16.09
C LEU A 31 21.09 -5.78 16.02
N THR A 32 21.00 -6.72 15.08
CA THR A 32 22.02 -7.75 14.86
C THR A 32 23.33 -7.14 14.32
N MET A 33 23.27 -6.14 13.43
CA MET A 33 24.47 -5.36 13.07
C MET A 33 25.12 -4.69 14.30
N GLY A 34 24.31 -4.31 15.29
CA GLY A 34 24.76 -3.76 16.57
C GLY A 34 25.40 -4.77 17.52
N GLY A 35 25.29 -6.07 17.25
CA GLY A 35 25.76 -7.15 18.12
C GLY A 35 24.70 -7.72 19.07
N HIS A 36 23.44 -7.29 18.98
CA HIS A 36 22.35 -7.85 19.79
C HIS A 36 21.84 -9.19 19.25
N ASN A 37 21.35 -10.06 20.15
CA ASN A 37 20.68 -11.29 19.79
C ASN A 37 19.21 -11.00 19.50
N CYS A 38 18.73 -11.34 18.30
CA CYS A 38 17.34 -11.16 17.92
C CYS A 38 16.65 -12.50 17.66
N THR A 39 15.47 -12.68 18.23
CA THR A 39 14.55 -13.78 17.87
C THR A 39 13.30 -13.19 17.24
N VAL A 40 13.09 -13.44 15.96
CA VAL A 40 11.89 -13.04 15.22
C VAL A 40 10.84 -14.14 15.31
N PHE A 41 9.65 -13.80 15.80
CA PHE A 41 8.48 -14.66 15.85
C PHE A 41 7.52 -14.28 14.74
N GLU A 42 7.23 -15.21 13.83
CA GLU A 42 6.25 -15.06 12.76
C GLU A 42 5.13 -16.08 12.94
N LYS A 43 3.88 -15.61 12.91
CA LYS A 43 2.70 -16.47 13.09
C LYS A 43 2.47 -17.39 11.89
N GLY A 44 2.80 -16.93 10.69
CA GLY A 44 2.69 -17.68 9.44
C GLY A 44 3.89 -18.58 9.17
N ASN A 45 3.80 -19.37 8.09
CA ASN A 45 4.84 -20.29 7.64
C ASN A 45 5.86 -19.66 6.66
N TYR A 46 5.84 -18.33 6.50
CA TYR A 46 6.75 -17.59 5.61
C TYR A 46 7.04 -16.19 6.16
N LEU A 47 8.17 -15.60 5.75
CA LEU A 47 8.55 -14.22 6.08
C LEU A 47 8.00 -13.21 5.07
N GLY A 48 7.98 -11.95 5.47
CA GLY A 48 7.78 -10.81 4.57
C GLY A 48 6.46 -10.09 4.78
N GLY A 49 5.42 -10.77 5.24
CA GLY A 49 4.08 -10.20 5.38
C GLY A 49 3.60 -9.61 4.05
N HIS A 50 3.48 -8.29 3.94
CA HIS A 50 3.14 -7.62 2.68
C HIS A 50 4.29 -7.60 1.65
N THR A 51 5.52 -7.93 2.05
CA THR A 51 6.57 -8.34 1.11
C THR A 51 6.28 -9.77 0.68
N ASN A 52 5.54 -9.95 -0.42
CA ASN A 52 5.03 -11.24 -0.83
C ASN A 52 5.33 -11.54 -2.30
N THR A 53 6.03 -12.64 -2.54
CA THR A 53 6.27 -13.20 -3.87
C THR A 53 5.58 -14.56 -3.96
N VAL A 54 4.67 -14.71 -4.92
CA VAL A 54 3.92 -15.96 -5.14
C VAL A 54 4.53 -16.73 -6.30
N GLN A 55 4.58 -18.06 -6.16
CA GLN A 55 4.87 -18.98 -7.25
C GLN A 55 3.56 -19.36 -7.96
N VAL A 56 3.50 -19.13 -9.27
CA VAL A 56 2.37 -19.49 -10.13
C VAL A 56 2.82 -20.54 -11.13
N LYS A 57 2.06 -21.62 -11.26
CA LYS A 57 2.36 -22.72 -12.19
C LYS A 57 1.62 -22.51 -13.51
N PHE A 58 2.36 -22.45 -14.60
CA PHE A 58 1.85 -22.46 -15.96
C PHE A 58 2.37 -23.71 -16.67
N GLN A 59 1.51 -24.71 -16.85
CA GLN A 59 1.90 -26.02 -17.40
C GLN A 59 3.10 -26.62 -16.63
N GLU A 60 4.27 -26.76 -17.26
CA GLU A 60 5.49 -27.31 -16.64
C GLU A 60 6.38 -26.24 -16.00
N GLU A 61 6.07 -24.96 -16.19
CA GLU A 61 6.90 -23.86 -15.72
C GLU A 61 6.30 -23.20 -14.48
N THR A 62 7.17 -22.72 -13.60
CA THR A 62 6.77 -21.96 -12.41
C THR A 62 7.40 -20.58 -12.48
N VAL A 63 6.55 -19.55 -12.39
CA VAL A 63 6.96 -18.15 -12.39
C VAL A 63 6.78 -17.55 -11.01
N LYS A 64 7.72 -16.70 -10.59
CA LYS A 64 7.63 -15.92 -9.36
C LYS A 64 7.13 -14.52 -9.69
N ILE A 65 6.15 -14.04 -8.93
CA ILE A 65 5.57 -12.70 -9.12
C ILE A 65 5.29 -12.04 -7.78
N ASP A 66 5.68 -10.78 -7.62
CA ASP A 66 5.30 -10.00 -6.43
C ASP A 66 3.80 -9.67 -6.45
N THR A 67 3.15 -9.76 -5.30
CA THR A 67 1.70 -9.55 -5.13
C THR A 67 1.34 -8.63 -3.97
N GLY A 68 2.31 -8.12 -3.20
CA GLY A 68 2.09 -7.15 -2.13
C GLY A 68 2.91 -5.88 -2.36
N PHE A 69 4.20 -5.93 -2.04
CA PHE A 69 5.14 -4.86 -2.40
C PHE A 69 5.47 -4.87 -3.89
N LEU A 70 4.75 -4.06 -4.66
CA LEU A 70 4.91 -4.04 -6.11
C LEU A 70 5.98 -3.05 -6.58
N VAL A 71 5.98 -1.83 -6.05
CA VAL A 71 6.78 -0.72 -6.60
C VAL A 71 7.34 0.24 -5.55
N TYR A 72 8.38 0.97 -5.93
CA TYR A 72 8.96 2.09 -5.18
C TYR A 72 9.60 3.12 -6.12
N THR A 73 9.91 4.30 -5.58
CA THR A 73 10.72 5.32 -6.26
C THR A 73 11.98 5.59 -5.45
N PRO A 74 13.20 5.42 -6.02
CA PRO A 74 14.44 5.52 -5.25
C PRO A 74 14.60 6.82 -4.45
N GLN A 75 14.10 7.94 -4.96
CA GLN A 75 14.19 9.26 -4.32
C GLN A 75 13.32 9.38 -3.06
N LYS A 76 12.33 8.50 -2.88
CA LYS A 76 11.30 8.59 -1.83
C LYS A 76 11.30 7.39 -0.89
N TYR A 77 12.21 6.45 -1.14
CA TYR A 77 12.43 5.22 -0.39
C TYR A 77 13.91 5.13 0.08
N PRO A 78 14.47 6.18 0.73
CA PRO A 78 15.89 6.25 1.04
C PRO A 78 16.41 5.13 1.95
N ASN A 79 15.64 4.71 2.95
CA ASN A 79 16.04 3.62 3.82
C ASN A 79 15.98 2.29 3.07
N LEU A 80 14.94 2.05 2.27
CA LEU A 80 14.87 0.86 1.43
C LEU A 80 16.03 0.80 0.41
N MET A 81 16.39 1.93 -0.20
CA MET A 81 17.53 2.01 -1.11
C MET A 81 18.85 1.72 -0.39
N THR A 82 19.00 2.19 0.85
CA THR A 82 20.17 1.87 1.68
C THR A 82 20.25 0.38 1.97
N LEU A 83 19.11 -0.25 2.28
CA LEU A 83 19.02 -1.70 2.49
C LEU A 83 19.39 -2.47 1.22
N PHE A 84 18.78 -2.11 0.10
CA PHE A 84 19.01 -2.76 -1.19
C PHE A 84 20.47 -2.66 -1.63
N LYS A 85 21.11 -1.50 -1.42
CA LYS A 85 22.54 -1.32 -1.67
C LYS A 85 23.40 -2.26 -0.80
N ARG A 86 23.09 -2.39 0.49
CA ARG A 86 23.83 -3.28 1.41
C ARG A 86 23.65 -4.76 1.04
N LEU A 87 22.45 -5.14 0.62
CA LEU A 87 22.13 -6.53 0.26
C LEU A 87 22.41 -6.87 -1.21
N GLY A 88 22.83 -5.91 -2.04
CA GLY A 88 23.04 -6.13 -3.47
C GLY A 88 21.75 -6.53 -4.21
N ILE A 89 20.64 -5.85 -3.91
CA ILE A 89 19.34 -6.04 -4.57
C ILE A 89 19.29 -5.18 -5.82
N LYS A 90 18.80 -5.76 -6.92
CA LYS A 90 18.71 -5.08 -8.22
C LYS A 90 17.37 -4.40 -8.39
N ASN A 91 17.41 -3.19 -8.93
CA ASN A 91 16.22 -2.47 -9.36
C ASN A 91 15.79 -2.98 -10.74
N GLY A 92 14.48 -3.11 -10.95
CA GLY A 92 13.91 -3.30 -12.28
C GLY A 92 12.96 -2.14 -12.59
N GLU A 93 13.06 -1.56 -13.78
CA GLU A 93 12.14 -0.51 -14.21
C GLU A 93 10.69 -1.03 -14.17
N SER A 94 9.79 -0.19 -13.70
CA SER A 94 8.37 -0.50 -13.53
C SER A 94 7.50 0.67 -13.98
N ASP A 95 6.26 0.37 -14.33
CA ASP A 95 5.28 1.36 -14.73
C ASP A 95 4.15 1.48 -13.68
N MET A 96 3.64 2.69 -13.49
CA MET A 96 2.60 3.02 -12.51
C MET A 96 1.46 3.84 -13.13
N SER A 97 1.15 3.54 -14.39
CA SER A 97 0.00 4.12 -15.05
C SER A 97 -1.31 3.74 -14.36
N PHE A 98 -2.22 4.69 -14.31
CA PHE A 98 -3.56 4.53 -13.74
C PHE A 98 -4.63 4.65 -14.83
N GLY A 99 -5.56 3.71 -14.84
CA GLY A 99 -6.74 3.66 -15.68
C GLY A 99 -8.01 3.60 -14.84
N TYR A 100 -9.07 4.22 -15.35
CA TYR A 100 -10.38 4.23 -14.71
C TYR A 100 -11.44 3.78 -15.72
N SER A 101 -12.25 2.80 -15.31
CA SER A 101 -13.39 2.29 -16.06
C SER A 101 -14.64 2.35 -15.21
N LEU A 102 -15.65 3.08 -15.67
CA LEU A 102 -17.01 3.11 -15.12
C LEU A 102 -17.94 2.41 -16.10
N ASN A 103 -18.65 1.39 -15.63
CA ASN A 103 -19.72 0.71 -16.37
C ASN A 103 -19.29 0.15 -17.74
N ALA A 104 -18.00 -0.16 -17.92
CA ALA A 104 -17.44 -0.57 -19.21
C ALA A 104 -17.69 -2.04 -19.58
N ARG A 105 -18.05 -2.87 -18.59
CA ARG A 105 -18.28 -4.32 -18.72
C ARG A 105 -19.74 -4.72 -18.43
N GLN A 106 -20.69 -3.79 -18.58
CA GLN A 106 -22.11 -4.09 -18.40
C GLN A 106 -22.57 -5.22 -19.34
N GLY A 107 -23.42 -6.11 -18.83
CA GLY A 107 -24.04 -7.20 -19.61
C GLY A 107 -23.24 -8.51 -19.66
N ILE A 108 -22.10 -8.62 -18.96
CA ILE A 108 -21.50 -9.94 -18.70
C ILE A 108 -22.44 -10.69 -17.74
N GLU A 109 -22.91 -11.89 -18.12
CA GLU A 109 -23.61 -12.79 -17.21
C GLU A 109 -22.72 -13.03 -15.99
N LYS A 110 -23.13 -12.48 -14.84
CA LYS A 110 -22.42 -12.63 -13.57
C LYS A 110 -22.56 -14.10 -13.16
N THR A 111 -21.59 -14.93 -13.53
CA THR A 111 -21.55 -16.32 -13.12
C THR A 111 -21.19 -16.36 -11.64
N VAL A 112 -21.98 -17.11 -10.85
CA VAL A 112 -21.86 -17.33 -9.40
C VAL A 112 -22.53 -16.25 -8.53
N GLU A 113 -23.72 -16.59 -8.03
CA GLU A 113 -24.37 -15.95 -6.88
C GLU A 113 -23.46 -16.10 -5.66
N MET A 114 -23.03 -14.99 -5.04
CA MET A 114 -22.62 -15.05 -3.65
C MET A 114 -23.86 -15.42 -2.82
N GLU A 115 -23.82 -16.52 -2.07
CA GLU A 115 -24.63 -16.66 -0.86
C GLU A 115 -24.22 -15.53 0.09
N VAL A 116 -24.83 -14.36 -0.08
CA VAL A 116 -24.84 -13.33 0.94
C VAL A 116 -25.80 -13.85 1.99
N VAL A 117 -25.28 -14.22 3.16
CA VAL A 117 -26.08 -14.46 4.36
C VAL A 117 -26.86 -13.18 4.65
N ALA A 118 -28.10 -13.15 4.16
CA ALA A 118 -28.99 -12.01 4.25
C ALA A 118 -29.57 -11.91 5.66
N ASN A 119 -28.78 -11.36 6.58
CA ASN A 119 -29.28 -10.82 7.84
C ASN A 119 -29.09 -9.30 7.81
N GLU A 120 -29.85 -8.59 6.97
CA GLU A 120 -30.16 -7.18 7.19
C GLU A 120 -31.31 -6.76 6.27
N ILE A 121 -32.48 -6.56 6.87
CA ILE A 121 -33.68 -5.98 6.24
C ILE A 121 -33.32 -4.53 5.91
N THR A 122 -33.01 -4.24 4.64
CA THR A 122 -32.86 -2.86 4.17
C THR A 122 -33.81 -2.60 3.01
N THR A 123 -34.68 -1.63 3.25
CA THR A 123 -35.63 -1.01 2.33
C THR A 123 -35.01 -0.78 0.96
N ASN A 124 -35.68 -1.20 -0.13
CA ASN A 124 -35.31 -0.92 -1.52
C ASN A 124 -34.90 0.56 -1.69
N PRO A 125 -33.60 0.90 -1.71
CA PRO A 125 -33.20 2.24 -2.06
C PRO A 125 -33.56 2.40 -3.53
N ILE A 126 -34.22 3.51 -3.90
CA ILE A 126 -34.38 3.89 -5.30
C ILE A 126 -32.98 3.87 -5.91
N LYS A 127 -32.66 2.83 -6.70
CA LYS A 127 -31.33 2.67 -7.30
C LYS A 127 -31.10 3.91 -8.17
N ALA A 128 -30.03 4.65 -7.86
CA ALA A 128 -29.64 5.79 -8.67
C ALA A 128 -29.52 5.36 -10.15
N PRO A 129 -29.86 6.23 -11.11
CA PRO A 129 -29.73 5.89 -12.52
C PRO A 129 -28.30 5.51 -12.84
N ILE A 130 -28.13 4.39 -13.54
CA ILE A 130 -26.85 3.88 -14.01
C ILE A 130 -26.13 4.98 -14.79
N ARG A 131 -24.92 5.34 -14.37
CA ARG A 131 -24.10 6.36 -15.04
C ARG A 131 -23.66 5.84 -16.40
N ARG A 132 -23.39 6.75 -17.34
CA ARG A 132 -22.86 6.39 -18.66
C ARG A 132 -21.43 5.84 -18.54
N GLU A 133 -21.08 4.97 -19.47
CA GLU A 133 -19.73 4.42 -19.59
C GLU A 133 -18.66 5.52 -19.74
N ILE A 134 -17.60 5.40 -18.95
CA ILE A 134 -16.36 6.19 -19.03
C ILE A 134 -15.17 5.24 -18.95
N GLU A 135 -14.26 5.30 -19.93
CA GLU A 135 -12.91 4.74 -19.80
C GLU A 135 -11.87 5.81 -20.15
N TRP A 136 -10.84 5.95 -19.30
CA TRP A 136 -9.70 6.82 -19.56
C TRP A 136 -8.44 6.31 -18.83
N CYS A 137 -7.26 6.69 -19.32
CA CYS A 137 -5.98 6.35 -18.69
C CYS A 137 -5.05 7.58 -18.63
N SER A 138 -4.16 7.56 -17.65
CA SER A 138 -3.19 8.62 -17.32
C SER A 138 -1.81 8.46 -17.98
N ASP A 139 -1.64 7.51 -18.91
CA ASP A 139 -0.38 7.20 -19.60
C ASP A 139 0.15 8.38 -20.42
N ASN A 140 -0.68 8.88 -21.32
CA ASN A 140 -0.33 9.95 -22.25
C ASN A 140 -1.59 10.66 -22.77
N LEU A 141 -1.40 11.77 -23.48
CA LEU A 141 -2.53 12.61 -23.94
C LEU A 141 -3.51 11.88 -24.86
N SER A 142 -3.06 10.91 -25.68
CA SER A 142 -3.96 10.15 -26.54
C SER A 142 -4.81 9.14 -25.76
N THR A 143 -4.31 8.61 -24.63
CA THR A 143 -5.07 7.70 -23.74
C THR A 143 -6.11 8.39 -22.86
N ILE A 144 -5.96 9.69 -22.58
CA ILE A 144 -6.99 10.50 -21.89
C ILE A 144 -8.29 10.50 -22.70
N PHE A 145 -8.19 10.60 -24.03
CA PHE A 145 -9.32 10.57 -24.96
C PHE A 145 -9.49 9.21 -25.66
N ALA A 146 -9.03 8.11 -25.05
CA ALA A 146 -9.23 6.76 -25.60
C ALA A 146 -10.70 6.46 -25.91
N GLN A 147 -11.62 7.01 -25.10
CA GLN A 147 -13.02 7.17 -25.45
C GLN A 147 -13.25 8.56 -26.06
N TRP A 148 -13.16 8.68 -27.39
CA TRP A 148 -13.24 9.95 -28.11
C TRP A 148 -14.53 10.74 -27.82
N GLN A 149 -15.62 10.08 -27.45
CA GLN A 149 -16.87 10.77 -27.07
C GLN A 149 -16.71 11.66 -25.84
N ASN A 150 -15.66 11.45 -25.03
CA ASN A 150 -15.34 12.30 -23.87
C ASN A 150 -14.94 13.72 -24.29
N LEU A 151 -14.46 13.94 -25.53
CA LEU A 151 -14.19 15.28 -26.07
C LEU A 151 -15.43 16.20 -26.06
N PHE A 152 -16.62 15.62 -26.20
CA PHE A 152 -17.88 16.37 -26.25
C PHE A 152 -18.58 16.46 -24.89
N ARG A 153 -17.96 15.97 -23.80
CA ARG A 153 -18.58 15.94 -22.47
C ARG A 153 -18.08 17.11 -21.62
N PRO A 154 -18.94 18.08 -21.25
CA PRO A 154 -18.54 19.20 -20.38
C PRO A 154 -17.98 18.75 -19.03
N SER A 155 -18.52 17.67 -18.46
CA SER A 155 -18.04 17.09 -17.20
C SER A 155 -16.61 16.54 -17.30
N PHE A 156 -16.22 15.99 -18.45
CA PHE A 156 -14.87 15.49 -18.68
C PHE A 156 -13.86 16.65 -18.77
N TRP A 157 -14.24 17.75 -19.42
CA TRP A 157 -13.45 18.98 -19.41
C TRP A 157 -13.29 19.57 -18.01
N ARG A 158 -14.35 19.56 -17.20
CA ARG A 158 -14.26 19.97 -15.78
C ARG A 158 -13.32 19.08 -14.98
N LEU A 159 -13.34 17.75 -15.21
CA LEU A 159 -12.38 16.83 -14.62
C LEU A 159 -10.93 17.23 -14.96
N LEU A 160 -10.63 17.52 -16.23
CA LEU A 160 -9.28 17.90 -16.62
C LEU A 160 -8.87 19.24 -15.97
N ILE A 161 -9.76 20.24 -15.96
CA ILE A 161 -9.48 21.56 -15.38
C ILE A 161 -9.17 21.42 -13.89
N ASP A 162 -9.99 20.65 -13.19
CA ASP A 162 -9.84 20.42 -11.76
C ASP A 162 -8.63 19.54 -11.43
N LEU A 163 -8.25 18.60 -12.31
CA LEU A 163 -6.99 17.86 -12.21
C LEU A 163 -5.79 18.81 -12.25
N TYR A 164 -5.79 19.78 -13.16
CA TYR A 164 -4.75 20.81 -13.22
C TYR A 164 -4.76 21.70 -11.98
N ARG A 165 -5.95 22.18 -11.57
CA ARG A 165 -6.09 23.00 -10.36
C ARG A 165 -5.56 22.26 -9.13
N PHE A 166 -5.92 20.99 -8.95
CA PHE A 166 -5.45 20.18 -7.83
C PHE A 166 -3.95 19.91 -7.89
N SER A 167 -3.39 19.68 -9.08
CA SER A 167 -1.94 19.53 -9.27
C SER A 167 -1.16 20.81 -8.91
N LYS A 168 -1.76 21.99 -9.16
CA LYS A 168 -1.18 23.30 -8.83
C LYS A 168 -1.38 23.68 -7.36
N ASP A 169 -2.58 23.52 -6.85
CA ASP A 169 -3.01 24.04 -5.53
C ASP A 169 -2.75 23.02 -4.41
N GLY A 170 -2.74 21.72 -4.72
CA GLY A 170 -2.53 20.63 -3.78
C GLY A 170 -1.21 20.70 -3.00
N PRO A 171 -0.05 21.00 -3.64
CA PRO A 171 1.20 21.24 -2.91
C PRO A 171 1.14 22.41 -1.92
N LEU A 172 0.26 23.39 -2.13
CA LEU A 172 0.12 24.54 -1.24
C LEU A 172 -0.54 24.17 0.09
N ILE A 173 -1.30 23.05 0.14
CA ILE A 173 -2.02 22.58 1.33
C ILE A 173 -1.06 22.35 2.51
N VAL A 174 0.16 21.88 2.22
CA VAL A 174 1.15 21.47 3.22
C VAL A 174 2.19 22.57 3.54
N THR A 175 2.00 23.77 3.01
CA THR A 175 2.86 24.94 3.33
C THR A 175 2.55 25.47 4.73
N PRO A 176 3.51 26.09 5.45
CA PRO A 176 3.28 26.57 6.82
C PRO A 176 2.13 27.58 6.91
N GLU A 177 2.02 28.43 5.87
CA GLU A 177 0.98 29.45 5.71
C GLU A 177 -0.43 28.85 5.65
N ASN A 178 -0.57 27.64 5.11
CA ASN A 178 -1.85 26.99 4.85
C ASN A 178 -2.12 25.78 5.75
N LEU A 179 -1.09 25.23 6.40
CA LEU A 179 -1.21 23.99 7.16
C LEU A 179 -2.24 24.10 8.28
N GLU A 180 -2.22 25.21 9.04
CA GLU A 180 -3.17 25.46 10.13
C GLU A 180 -4.62 25.57 9.62
N LYS A 181 -4.80 26.15 8.43
CA LYS A 181 -6.11 26.26 7.77
C LYS A 181 -6.66 24.87 7.43
N TYR A 182 -5.84 23.97 6.88
CA TYR A 182 -6.30 22.68 6.35
C TYR A 182 -6.14 21.50 7.31
N LYS A 183 -5.46 21.64 8.45
CA LYS A 183 -5.07 20.53 9.35
C LYS A 183 -6.21 19.60 9.78
N ASN A 184 -7.42 20.14 9.93
CA ASN A 184 -8.58 19.41 10.44
C ASN A 184 -9.64 19.16 9.34
N MET A 185 -9.34 19.47 8.07
CA MET A 185 -10.28 19.27 6.97
C MET A 185 -10.17 17.86 6.40
N SER A 186 -11.31 17.30 6.03
CA SER A 186 -11.34 16.08 5.22
C SER A 186 -11.15 16.39 3.73
N VAL A 187 -10.87 15.35 2.94
CA VAL A 187 -10.84 15.43 1.46
C VAL A 187 -12.15 15.99 0.92
N ARG A 188 -13.29 15.50 1.45
CA ARG A 188 -14.62 15.97 1.04
C ARG A 188 -14.81 17.46 1.29
N GLN A 189 -14.52 17.92 2.51
CA GLN A 189 -14.66 19.33 2.91
C GLN A 189 -13.77 20.24 2.07
N TYR A 190 -12.50 19.83 1.85
CA TYR A 190 -11.59 20.57 1.00
C TYR A 190 -12.12 20.71 -0.43
N CYS A 191 -12.64 19.61 -1.00
CA CYS A 191 -13.19 19.61 -2.35
C CYS A 191 -14.40 20.54 -2.49
N GLU A 192 -15.31 20.53 -1.51
CA GLU A 192 -16.50 21.38 -1.49
C GLU A 192 -16.15 22.87 -1.35
N ILE A 193 -15.29 23.22 -0.40
CA ILE A 193 -14.87 24.61 -0.14
C ILE A 193 -14.18 25.22 -1.37
N ASN A 194 -13.37 24.44 -2.08
CA ASN A 194 -12.61 24.92 -3.25
C ASN A 194 -13.36 24.70 -4.58
N GLY A 195 -14.60 24.22 -4.55
CA GLY A 195 -15.44 24.06 -5.74
C GLY A 195 -14.86 23.10 -6.78
N TYR A 196 -14.32 21.96 -6.35
CA TYR A 196 -13.91 20.88 -7.25
C TYR A 196 -15.14 20.13 -7.77
N SER A 197 -15.14 19.79 -9.06
CA SER A 197 -16.28 19.14 -9.70
C SER A 197 -16.45 17.69 -9.25
N ARG A 198 -17.71 17.24 -9.26
CA ARG A 198 -18.07 15.83 -9.03
C ARG A 198 -17.31 14.87 -9.96
N ALA A 199 -17.08 15.26 -11.21
CA ALA A 199 -16.34 14.45 -12.16
C ALA A 199 -14.88 14.24 -11.73
N PHE A 200 -14.18 15.30 -11.29
CA PHE A 200 -12.82 15.18 -10.76
C PHE A 200 -12.76 14.31 -9.49
N ILE A 201 -13.70 14.52 -8.58
CA ILE A 201 -13.76 13.77 -7.30
C ILE A 201 -14.01 12.28 -7.58
N GLU A 202 -15.06 11.94 -8.34
CA GLU A 202 -15.53 10.57 -8.52
C GLU A 202 -14.76 9.77 -9.58
N TYR A 203 -14.16 10.41 -10.58
CA TYR A 203 -13.49 9.71 -11.70
C TYR A 203 -11.97 9.82 -11.66
N TYR A 204 -11.41 10.56 -10.70
CA TYR A 204 -9.96 10.66 -10.50
C TYR A 204 -9.54 10.63 -9.03
N LEU A 205 -9.88 11.65 -8.24
CA LEU A 205 -9.26 11.84 -6.92
C LEU A 205 -9.56 10.68 -5.97
N ILE A 206 -10.85 10.35 -5.81
CA ILE A 206 -11.26 9.22 -4.96
C ILE A 206 -10.78 7.89 -5.55
N PRO A 207 -10.99 7.57 -6.84
CA PRO A 207 -10.45 6.33 -7.43
C PRO A 207 -8.95 6.12 -7.20
N VAL A 208 -8.12 7.15 -7.40
CA VAL A 208 -6.68 7.08 -7.17
C VAL A 208 -6.38 6.86 -5.70
N ALA A 209 -6.98 7.63 -4.80
CA ALA A 209 -6.77 7.46 -3.36
C ALA A 209 -7.26 6.06 -2.87
N SER A 210 -8.43 5.61 -3.32
CA SER A 210 -8.95 4.28 -3.03
C SER A 210 -8.01 3.18 -3.50
N ALA A 211 -7.41 3.30 -4.70
CA ALA A 211 -6.44 2.34 -5.21
C ALA A 211 -5.10 2.37 -4.45
N VAL A 212 -4.66 3.55 -4.00
CA VAL A 212 -3.43 3.75 -3.23
C VAL A 212 -3.53 3.15 -1.82
N TRP A 213 -4.67 3.32 -1.14
CA TRP A 213 -4.88 2.90 0.26
C TRP A 213 -5.82 1.71 0.43
N SER A 214 -6.16 1.02 -0.66
CA SER A 214 -7.00 -0.17 -0.64
C SER A 214 -8.36 0.01 0.08
N THR A 215 -8.98 1.19 -0.06
CA THR A 215 -10.10 1.65 0.79
C THR A 215 -11.31 2.12 -0.03
N SER A 216 -12.50 2.16 0.59
CA SER A 216 -13.75 2.56 -0.05
C SER A 216 -13.85 4.06 -0.33
N PHE A 217 -14.79 4.44 -1.20
CA PHE A 217 -15.09 5.85 -1.50
C PHE A 217 -15.47 6.64 -0.24
N LYS A 218 -16.29 6.04 0.63
CA LYS A 218 -16.77 6.66 1.88
C LYS A 218 -15.63 6.92 2.87
N GLU A 219 -14.66 6.02 2.92
CA GLU A 219 -13.48 6.18 3.79
C GLU A 219 -12.56 7.30 3.28
N VAL A 220 -12.31 7.36 1.96
CA VAL A 220 -11.49 8.44 1.35
C VAL A 220 -12.10 9.82 1.58
N ASP A 221 -13.43 9.97 1.52
CA ASP A 221 -14.11 11.24 1.80
C ASP A 221 -13.76 11.81 3.19
N LEU A 222 -13.47 10.92 4.16
CA LEU A 222 -13.10 11.25 5.54
C LEU A 222 -11.59 11.36 5.76
N PHE A 223 -10.76 11.07 4.76
CA PHE A 223 -9.31 11.18 4.90
C PHE A 223 -8.90 12.63 5.23
N PRO A 224 -7.92 12.83 6.13
CA PRO A 224 -7.33 14.15 6.34
C PRO A 224 -6.66 14.65 5.06
N ILE A 225 -7.10 15.81 4.54
CA ILE A 225 -6.59 16.32 3.26
C ILE A 225 -5.09 16.60 3.30
N VAL A 226 -4.57 17.04 4.44
CA VAL A 226 -3.13 17.27 4.65
C VAL A 226 -2.35 15.97 4.46
N THR A 227 -2.85 14.86 4.98
CA THR A 227 -2.19 13.54 4.86
C THR A 227 -2.21 13.05 3.42
N LEU A 228 -3.33 13.20 2.71
CA LEU A 228 -3.41 12.90 1.28
C LEU A 228 -2.44 13.78 0.48
N ALA A 229 -2.42 15.09 0.73
CA ALA A 229 -1.56 16.03 0.02
C ALA A 229 -0.07 15.75 0.26
N ARG A 230 0.33 15.45 1.50
CA ARG A 230 1.70 15.01 1.81
C ARG A 230 2.09 13.76 1.05
N PHE A 231 1.19 12.76 1.01
CA PHE A 231 1.44 11.55 0.24
C PHE A 231 1.62 11.85 -1.25
N PHE A 232 0.72 12.63 -1.85
CA PHE A 232 0.79 13.00 -3.26
C PHE A 232 2.08 13.76 -3.59
N GLN A 233 2.49 14.68 -2.73
CA GLN A 233 3.75 15.41 -2.84
C GLN A 233 4.96 14.46 -2.76
N ASN A 234 4.96 13.59 -1.74
CA ASN A 234 6.04 12.64 -1.52
C ASN A 234 6.18 11.65 -2.67
N HIS A 235 5.12 11.29 -3.38
CA HIS A 235 5.19 10.31 -4.47
C HIS A 235 5.14 10.95 -5.87
N GLY A 236 5.19 12.29 -5.94
CA GLY A 236 5.16 13.01 -7.22
C GLY A 236 3.83 12.89 -7.97
N LEU A 237 2.73 12.59 -7.27
CA LEU A 237 1.40 12.41 -7.87
C LEU A 237 0.74 13.73 -8.28
N PHE A 238 1.21 14.86 -7.75
CA PHE A 238 0.85 16.19 -8.28
C PHE A 238 1.55 16.52 -9.61
N LYS A 239 2.59 15.78 -10.01
CA LYS A 239 3.29 16.03 -11.26
C LYS A 239 2.53 15.44 -12.44
N ILE A 240 2.22 16.29 -13.41
CA ILE A 240 1.63 15.86 -14.68
C ILE A 240 2.72 15.59 -15.75
N VAL A 241 3.84 16.32 -15.71
CA VAL A 241 5.04 16.10 -16.56
C VAL A 241 6.18 15.56 -15.70
N ASN A 242 7.10 14.80 -16.29
CA ASN A 242 8.32 14.32 -15.62
C ASN A 242 7.99 13.61 -14.30
N ARG A 243 7.03 12.68 -14.36
CA ARG A 243 6.70 11.80 -13.23
C ARG A 243 7.94 10.99 -12.84
N PRO A 244 8.11 10.66 -11.55
CA PRO A 244 9.19 9.79 -11.11
C PRO A 244 9.15 8.44 -11.83
N GLN A 245 10.32 7.91 -12.20
CA GLN A 245 10.44 6.54 -12.68
C GLN A 245 10.23 5.57 -11.51
N TRP A 246 9.25 4.69 -11.65
CA TRP A 246 8.97 3.65 -10.68
C TRP A 246 9.85 2.43 -10.93
N ASN A 247 10.13 1.70 -9.86
CA ASN A 247 10.95 0.51 -9.86
C ASN A 247 10.25 -0.60 -9.08
N SER A 248 10.53 -1.83 -9.46
CA SER A 248 10.19 -3.05 -8.73
C SER A 248 11.49 -3.76 -8.32
N VAL A 249 11.41 -4.77 -7.45
CA VAL A 249 12.57 -5.59 -7.10
C VAL A 249 12.77 -6.61 -8.22
N GLN A 250 13.86 -6.49 -8.98
CA GLN A 250 14.09 -7.36 -10.13
C GLN A 250 14.27 -8.81 -9.66
N GLY A 251 13.37 -9.70 -10.10
CA GLY A 251 13.37 -11.11 -9.69
C GLY A 251 12.60 -11.42 -8.39
N GLY A 252 11.94 -10.42 -7.79
CA GLY A 252 10.98 -10.60 -6.70
C GLY A 252 11.47 -10.10 -5.33
N SER A 253 10.55 -9.52 -4.58
CA SER A 253 10.77 -8.91 -3.27
C SER A 253 11.19 -9.91 -2.18
N TYR A 254 10.88 -11.21 -2.33
CA TYR A 254 11.37 -12.25 -1.39
C TYR A 254 12.90 -12.26 -1.26
N GLN A 255 13.64 -11.86 -2.30
CA GLN A 255 15.10 -11.95 -2.33
C GLN A 255 15.77 -11.17 -1.19
N TYR A 256 15.25 -9.98 -0.85
CA TYR A 256 15.83 -9.21 0.24
C TYR A 256 15.39 -9.71 1.61
N MET A 257 14.22 -10.35 1.72
CA MET A 257 13.80 -11.05 2.94
C MET A 257 14.73 -12.23 3.23
N GLU A 258 15.03 -13.06 2.23
CA GLU A 258 15.97 -14.18 2.35
C GLU A 258 17.36 -13.69 2.76
N LYS A 259 17.88 -12.63 2.13
CA LYS A 259 19.19 -12.08 2.50
C LYS A 259 19.23 -11.49 3.91
N ILE A 260 18.14 -10.89 4.39
CA ILE A 260 18.06 -10.47 5.80
C ILE A 260 18.06 -11.71 6.69
N LYS A 261 17.26 -12.73 6.37
CA LYS A 261 17.23 -14.00 7.12
C LYS A 261 18.61 -14.64 7.22
N GLU A 262 19.30 -14.82 6.09
CA GLU A 262 20.66 -15.35 6.02
C GLU A 262 21.61 -14.53 6.91
N PHE A 263 21.54 -13.20 6.83
CA PHE A 263 22.35 -12.31 7.68
C PHE A 263 22.05 -12.51 9.17
N LEU A 264 20.78 -12.59 9.56
CA LEU A 264 20.40 -12.80 10.96
C LEU A 264 20.92 -14.14 11.48
N GLU A 265 20.65 -15.22 10.77
CA GLU A 265 21.05 -16.58 11.16
C GLU A 265 22.58 -16.74 11.23
N SER A 266 23.31 -16.18 10.26
CA SER A 266 24.79 -16.20 10.25
C SER A 266 25.41 -15.44 11.42
N ASN A 267 24.66 -14.55 12.07
CA ASN A 267 25.11 -13.73 13.20
C ASN A 267 24.40 -14.10 14.51
N GLY A 268 23.87 -15.33 14.61
CA GLY A 268 23.29 -15.89 15.85
C GLY A 268 21.85 -15.45 16.14
N GLY A 269 21.23 -14.68 15.23
CA GLY A 269 19.80 -14.42 15.25
C GLY A 269 18.97 -15.67 14.94
N LYS A 270 17.72 -15.68 15.41
CA LYS A 270 16.78 -16.79 15.22
C LYS A 270 15.51 -16.30 14.53
N ILE A 271 14.99 -17.11 13.62
CA ILE A 271 13.68 -16.88 12.99
C ILE A 271 12.80 -18.10 13.28
N LEU A 272 11.69 -17.86 13.96
CA LEU A 272 10.72 -18.86 14.35
C LEU A 272 9.43 -18.65 13.55
N LEU A 273 9.27 -19.44 12.49
CA LEU A 273 8.04 -19.49 11.69
C LEU A 273 6.99 -20.35 12.38
N SER A 274 5.72 -20.22 11.95
CA SER A 274 4.57 -20.94 12.52
C SER A 274 4.53 -20.86 14.05
N SER A 275 4.98 -19.73 14.60
CA SER A 275 5.22 -19.53 16.03
C SER A 275 4.39 -18.35 16.54
N PRO A 276 3.05 -18.47 16.55
CA PRO A 276 2.17 -17.40 16.99
C PRO A 276 2.39 -17.11 18.49
N VAL A 277 2.70 -15.85 18.79
CA VAL A 277 2.80 -15.36 20.17
C VAL A 277 1.39 -15.21 20.74
N SER A 278 1.08 -15.99 21.77
CA SER A 278 -0.22 -15.97 22.44
C SER A 278 -0.23 -15.08 23.67
N LYS A 279 0.94 -14.80 24.29
CA LYS A 279 1.04 -13.97 25.48
C LYS A 279 2.40 -13.28 25.60
N VAL A 280 2.38 -12.05 26.05
CA VAL A 280 3.55 -11.26 26.46
C VAL A 280 3.33 -10.79 27.90
N VAL A 281 4.25 -11.17 28.79
CA VAL A 281 4.26 -10.73 30.19
C VAL A 281 5.45 -9.81 30.40
N ARG A 282 5.20 -8.61 30.91
CA ARG A 282 6.23 -7.60 31.12
C ARG A 282 6.44 -7.38 32.61
N SER A 283 7.69 -7.37 33.06
CA SER A 283 7.95 -7.02 34.46
C SER A 283 7.71 -5.52 34.71
N LYS A 284 7.38 -5.19 35.95
CA LYS A 284 7.35 -3.81 36.44
C LYS A 284 8.76 -3.26 36.61
N ASN A 285 9.73 -4.10 36.95
CA ASN A 285 11.14 -3.74 36.98
C ASN A 285 11.74 -3.97 35.59
N THR A 286 12.33 -2.92 35.01
CA THR A 286 12.92 -2.98 33.67
C THR A 286 14.12 -3.93 33.57
N GLN A 287 14.76 -4.28 34.70
CA GLN A 287 15.86 -5.23 34.70
C GLN A 287 15.41 -6.69 34.47
N ASP A 288 14.16 -7.03 34.79
CA ASP A 288 13.69 -8.42 34.67
C ASP A 288 13.20 -8.77 33.25
N GLY A 289 13.16 -7.79 32.34
CA GLY A 289 12.80 -8.02 30.94
C GLY A 289 11.33 -8.39 30.72
N VAL A 290 11.11 -9.29 29.77
CA VAL A 290 9.80 -9.72 29.27
C VAL A 290 9.80 -11.23 28.99
N PHE A 291 8.63 -11.85 29.11
CA PHE A 291 8.42 -13.26 28.79
C PHE A 291 7.45 -13.38 27.63
N ILE A 292 7.85 -14.15 26.61
CA ILE A 292 7.09 -14.37 25.38
C ILE A 292 6.63 -15.82 25.37
N THR A 293 5.33 -16.04 25.32
CA THR A 293 4.72 -17.38 25.18
C THR A 293 4.19 -17.57 23.77
N THR A 294 4.61 -18.64 23.11
CA THR A 294 4.05 -19.11 21.84
C THR A 294 3.17 -20.32 22.07
N THR A 295 2.03 -20.42 21.36
CA THR A 295 1.13 -21.58 21.43
C THR A 295 0.92 -22.14 20.03
N THR A 296 1.44 -23.33 19.75
CA THR A 296 1.28 -23.99 18.45
C THR A 296 0.30 -25.15 18.58
N THR A 297 -0.66 -25.23 17.67
CA THR A 297 -1.64 -26.32 17.61
C THR A 297 -1.27 -27.26 16.47
N THR A 298 -1.07 -28.54 16.77
CA THR A 298 -0.84 -29.58 15.75
C THR A 298 -2.08 -30.44 15.61
N THR A 299 -2.64 -30.48 14.40
CA THR A 299 -3.75 -31.37 14.01
C THR A 299 -3.20 -32.72 13.57
N ASN A 300 -3.35 -33.76 14.39
CA ASN A 300 -3.01 -35.13 13.98
C ASN A 300 -4.20 -35.79 13.28
N GLY A 301 -4.57 -35.33 12.08
CA GLY A 301 -5.44 -36.00 11.10
C GLY A 301 -6.90 -36.36 11.48
N THR A 302 -7.18 -36.77 12.72
CA THR A 302 -8.48 -37.32 13.15
C THR A 302 -8.84 -37.06 14.63
N THR A 303 -7.93 -36.66 15.53
CA THR A 303 -8.27 -36.42 16.95
C THR A 303 -7.46 -35.30 17.62
N THR A 304 -8.15 -34.52 18.47
CA THR A 304 -7.70 -33.48 19.42
C THR A 304 -6.40 -32.71 19.11
N ASP A 305 -6.57 -31.43 18.80
CA ASP A 305 -5.55 -30.39 18.81
C ASP A 305 -4.66 -30.43 20.08
N THR A 306 -3.43 -30.93 19.97
CA THR A 306 -2.44 -30.79 21.05
C THR A 306 -1.81 -29.41 20.96
N ALA A 307 -2.19 -28.53 21.88
CA ALA A 307 -1.59 -27.20 22.01
C ALA A 307 -0.26 -27.30 22.77
N THR A 308 0.85 -27.05 22.09
CA THR A 308 2.18 -26.95 22.71
C THR A 308 2.46 -25.49 23.05
N THR A 309 2.79 -25.22 24.32
CA THR A 309 3.19 -23.88 24.77
C THR A 309 4.68 -23.84 25.08
N ASN A 310 5.34 -22.76 24.67
CA ASN A 310 6.75 -22.51 24.97
C ASN A 310 6.90 -21.06 25.45
N THR A 311 7.55 -20.85 26.59
CA THR A 311 7.81 -19.52 27.14
C THR A 311 9.30 -19.24 27.17
N GLN A 312 9.70 -18.11 26.62
CA GLN A 312 11.10 -17.66 26.53
C GLN A 312 11.25 -16.29 27.18
N HIS A 313 12.39 -16.05 27.83
CA HIS A 313 12.75 -14.76 28.43
C HIS A 313 13.56 -13.91 27.45
N PHE A 314 13.33 -12.61 27.47
CA PHE A 314 14.04 -11.60 26.68
C PHE A 314 14.22 -10.32 27.48
N ASP A 315 15.22 -9.51 27.13
CA ASP A 315 15.43 -8.20 27.74
C ASP A 315 14.42 -7.17 27.27
N ARG A 316 14.07 -7.20 25.98
CA ARG A 316 13.14 -6.26 25.31
C ARG A 316 12.23 -7.00 24.32
N VAL A 317 11.08 -6.39 24.02
CA VAL A 317 10.16 -6.84 22.97
C VAL A 317 9.83 -5.71 22.00
N VAL A 318 9.84 -6.02 20.71
CA VAL A 318 9.35 -5.17 19.63
C VAL A 318 8.09 -5.80 19.03
N PHE A 319 6.97 -5.08 19.11
CA PHE A 319 5.74 -5.41 18.42
C PHE A 319 5.80 -4.80 17.01
N ALA A 320 6.11 -5.64 16.02
CA ALA A 320 6.23 -5.29 14.60
C ALA A 320 5.05 -5.83 13.76
N CYS A 321 3.91 -6.08 14.42
CA CYS A 321 2.67 -6.62 13.84
C CYS A 321 1.55 -5.55 13.79
N HIS A 322 0.36 -5.94 13.34
CA HIS A 322 -0.81 -5.05 13.34
C HIS A 322 -1.30 -4.78 14.77
N THR A 323 -1.78 -3.57 15.07
CA THR A 323 -2.16 -3.22 16.44
C THR A 323 -3.31 -4.08 17.02
N PRO A 324 -4.31 -4.54 16.24
CA PRO A 324 -5.30 -5.50 16.73
C PRO A 324 -4.70 -6.79 17.29
N ASP A 325 -3.61 -7.28 16.68
CA ASP A 325 -2.92 -8.51 17.11
C ASP A 325 -2.24 -8.32 18.48
N ILE A 326 -1.90 -7.09 18.88
CA ILE A 326 -1.20 -6.81 20.14
C ILE A 326 -2.13 -6.95 21.35
N PHE A 327 -3.40 -6.55 21.25
CA PHE A 327 -4.32 -6.53 22.38
C PHE A 327 -4.55 -7.89 23.06
N PRO A 328 -4.75 -9.02 22.34
CA PRO A 328 -4.93 -10.32 22.98
C PRO A 328 -3.63 -10.83 23.63
N MET A 329 -2.46 -10.54 23.06
CA MET A 329 -1.18 -11.01 23.62
C MET A 329 -0.68 -10.14 24.79
N LEU A 330 -1.02 -8.85 24.83
CA LEU A 330 -0.54 -7.90 25.84
C LEU A 330 -1.63 -7.49 26.85
N THR A 331 -1.86 -8.35 27.84
CA THR A 331 -2.97 -8.20 28.79
C THR A 331 -2.75 -7.09 29.83
N ASP A 332 -1.49 -6.72 30.11
CA ASP A 332 -1.12 -5.69 31.10
C ASP A 332 -0.95 -4.28 30.51
N MET A 333 -1.49 -4.04 29.31
CA MET A 333 -1.42 -2.79 28.58
C MET A 333 -1.92 -1.61 29.42
N THR A 334 -1.09 -0.58 29.56
CA THR A 334 -1.43 0.66 30.28
C THR A 334 -2.49 1.45 29.51
N TYR A 335 -3.18 2.36 30.22
CA TYR A 335 -4.19 3.22 29.58
C TYR A 335 -3.61 4.07 28.42
N PRO A 336 -2.44 4.73 28.55
CA PRO A 336 -1.83 5.45 27.43
C PRO A 336 -1.52 4.56 26.22
N GLU A 337 -0.92 3.38 26.44
CA GLU A 337 -0.65 2.40 25.37
C GLU A 337 -1.93 2.02 24.64
N ARG A 338 -2.98 1.63 25.39
CA ARG A 338 -4.27 1.24 24.82
C ARG A 338 -4.91 2.36 24.00
N LYS A 339 -4.86 3.60 24.50
CA LYS A 339 -5.44 4.77 23.83
C LYS A 339 -4.72 5.12 22.53
N VAL A 340 -3.40 4.94 22.47
CA VAL A 340 -2.62 5.18 21.26
C VAL A 340 -2.82 4.06 20.26
N LEU A 341 -2.65 2.80 20.67
CA LEU A 341 -2.71 1.64 19.78
C LEU A 341 -4.10 1.42 19.18
N SER A 342 -5.17 1.77 19.90
CA SER A 342 -6.55 1.65 19.39
C SER A 342 -6.92 2.69 18.32
N GLY A 343 -6.10 3.74 18.16
CA GLY A 343 -6.30 4.73 17.11
C GLY A 343 -5.88 4.24 15.72
N PHE A 344 -5.10 3.16 15.64
CA PHE A 344 -4.70 2.53 14.37
C PHE A 344 -5.73 1.47 13.98
N LYS A 345 -6.37 1.67 12.82
CA LYS A 345 -7.36 0.77 12.24
C LYS A 345 -6.81 0.16 10.96
N PHE A 346 -7.42 -0.94 10.54
CA PHE A 346 -7.00 -1.68 9.36
C PHE A 346 -8.23 -2.02 8.51
N THR A 347 -8.04 -2.02 7.19
CA THR A 347 -9.03 -2.44 6.21
C THR A 347 -8.60 -3.78 5.65
N HIS A 348 -9.43 -4.79 5.85
CA HIS A 348 -9.25 -6.11 5.28
C HIS A 348 -9.60 -6.12 3.79
N CYS A 349 -8.80 -6.77 2.97
CA CYS A 349 -9.09 -6.97 1.55
C CYS A 349 -8.61 -8.33 1.05
N LEU A 350 -9.36 -8.85 0.06
CA LEU A 350 -8.99 -10.05 -0.67
C LEU A 350 -8.36 -9.66 -2.02
N ALA A 351 -7.18 -10.21 -2.28
CA ALA A 351 -6.46 -10.05 -3.52
C ALA A 351 -6.48 -11.37 -4.30
N TYR A 352 -7.08 -11.34 -5.48
CA TYR A 352 -7.24 -12.48 -6.37
C TYR A 352 -6.14 -12.42 -7.43
N LEU A 353 -5.23 -13.39 -7.42
CA LEU A 353 -4.22 -13.56 -8.46
C LEU A 353 -4.80 -14.47 -9.55
N HIS A 354 -4.94 -13.96 -10.77
CA HIS A 354 -5.61 -14.69 -11.86
C HIS A 354 -5.06 -14.32 -13.25
N SER A 355 -5.52 -15.05 -14.26
CA SER A 355 -5.26 -14.81 -15.69
C SER A 355 -6.50 -14.34 -16.48
N ASP A 356 -7.62 -14.08 -15.80
CA ASP A 356 -8.87 -13.62 -16.44
C ASP A 356 -8.80 -12.15 -16.92
N PRO A 357 -8.84 -11.87 -18.24
CA PRO A 357 -8.79 -10.51 -18.78
C PRO A 357 -10.14 -9.78 -18.71
N LEU A 358 -11.23 -10.39 -18.22
CA LEU A 358 -12.52 -9.72 -18.06
C LEU A 358 -12.47 -8.66 -16.95
N LEU A 359 -11.63 -8.86 -15.93
CA LEU A 359 -11.34 -7.88 -14.87
C LEU A 359 -10.34 -6.79 -15.29
N MET A 360 -10.17 -6.57 -16.59
CA MET A 360 -9.42 -5.44 -17.15
C MET A 360 -10.36 -4.50 -17.93
N PRO A 361 -9.96 -3.24 -18.18
CA PRO A 361 -10.73 -2.32 -19.03
C PRO A 361 -11.13 -2.97 -20.35
N ARG A 362 -12.32 -2.62 -20.88
CA ARG A 362 -12.80 -3.19 -22.14
C ARG A 362 -11.92 -2.73 -23.30
N ARG A 363 -11.52 -1.46 -23.30
CA ARG A 363 -10.56 -0.92 -24.28
C ARG A 363 -9.13 -1.29 -23.87
N ARG A 364 -8.48 -2.13 -24.68
CA ARG A 364 -7.06 -2.47 -24.50
C ARG A 364 -6.14 -1.25 -24.46
N SER A 365 -6.48 -0.17 -25.16
CA SER A 365 -5.71 1.07 -25.15
C SER A 365 -5.73 1.83 -23.81
N THR A 366 -6.62 1.49 -22.88
CA THR A 366 -6.64 2.06 -21.52
C THR A 366 -6.09 1.10 -20.47
N TRP A 367 -5.55 -0.05 -20.87
CA TRP A 367 -4.91 -0.98 -19.95
C TRP A 367 -3.69 -0.33 -19.33
N SER A 368 -3.75 -0.20 -18.02
CA SER A 368 -2.73 0.46 -17.21
C SER A 368 -2.11 -0.52 -16.24
N SER A 369 -1.08 -0.11 -15.51
CA SER A 369 -0.58 -0.90 -14.38
C SER A 369 -1.68 -1.06 -13.33
N TRP A 370 -2.44 0.00 -13.04
CA TRP A 370 -3.50 0.01 -12.04
C TRP A 370 -4.82 0.36 -12.73
N ASN A 371 -5.83 -0.50 -12.64
CA ASN A 371 -7.09 -0.32 -13.35
C ASN A 371 -8.23 -0.31 -12.34
N TYR A 372 -8.72 0.88 -12.01
CA TYR A 372 -9.90 1.02 -11.20
C TYR A 372 -11.14 0.68 -12.02
N ILE A 373 -11.93 -0.29 -11.56
CA ILE A 373 -13.16 -0.73 -12.23
C ILE A 373 -14.34 -0.46 -11.31
N TYR A 374 -15.29 0.34 -11.80
CA TYR A 374 -16.53 0.67 -11.11
C TYR A 374 -17.72 0.14 -11.92
N ASP A 375 -18.68 -0.48 -11.25
CA ASP A 375 -19.97 -0.90 -11.81
C ASP A 375 -21.11 -0.43 -10.89
N ASP A 376 -21.97 0.47 -11.37
CA ASP A 376 -23.14 0.94 -10.61
C ASP A 376 -24.14 -0.18 -10.31
N SER A 377 -24.07 -1.31 -11.03
CA SER A 377 -24.91 -2.48 -10.80
C SER A 377 -24.33 -3.48 -9.79
N SER A 378 -23.10 -3.26 -9.29
CA SER A 378 -22.51 -4.18 -8.31
C SER A 378 -23.24 -4.07 -6.96
N LEU A 379 -23.50 -5.23 -6.34
CA LEU A 379 -24.02 -5.29 -4.97
C LEU A 379 -22.95 -4.88 -3.95
N THR A 380 -21.68 -4.86 -4.37
CA THR A 380 -20.55 -4.31 -3.62
C THR A 380 -20.55 -2.78 -3.72
N GLU A 381 -21.70 -2.15 -3.44
CA GLU A 381 -21.86 -0.71 -3.50
C GLU A 381 -20.80 -0.05 -2.60
N ASN A 382 -19.76 0.51 -3.22
CA ASN A 382 -18.60 1.19 -2.59
C ASN A 382 -17.38 0.34 -2.17
N LYS A 383 -17.25 -0.95 -2.50
CA LYS A 383 -15.95 -1.63 -2.31
C LYS A 383 -15.01 -1.33 -3.49
N LEU A 384 -13.75 -1.06 -3.19
CA LEU A 384 -12.68 -0.90 -4.18
C LEU A 384 -12.57 -2.14 -5.06
N CYS A 385 -12.76 -1.99 -6.37
CA CYS A 385 -12.30 -2.96 -7.36
C CYS A 385 -11.15 -2.36 -8.16
N CYS A 386 -9.94 -2.87 -7.96
CA CYS A 386 -8.75 -2.42 -8.66
C CYS A 386 -7.93 -3.63 -9.12
N THR A 387 -7.65 -3.66 -10.42
CA THR A 387 -6.85 -4.71 -11.06
C THR A 387 -5.45 -4.20 -11.37
N TYR A 388 -4.45 -4.82 -10.78
CA TYR A 388 -3.05 -4.62 -11.09
C TYR A 388 -2.64 -5.51 -12.26
N TRP A 389 -2.11 -4.93 -13.34
CA TRP A 389 -1.51 -5.68 -14.42
C TRP A 389 -0.05 -6.00 -14.08
N LEU A 390 0.17 -7.15 -13.46
CA LEU A 390 1.46 -7.50 -12.86
C LEU A 390 2.58 -7.59 -13.89
N ASN A 391 2.30 -8.04 -15.12
CA ASN A 391 3.32 -8.08 -16.18
C ASN A 391 3.79 -6.69 -16.62
N ARG A 392 2.91 -5.66 -16.55
CA ARG A 392 3.32 -4.29 -16.87
C ARG A 392 4.15 -3.67 -15.76
N ILE A 393 3.86 -4.05 -14.51
CA ILE A 393 4.62 -3.65 -13.32
C ILE A 393 5.97 -4.38 -13.25
N GLN A 394 6.01 -5.65 -13.62
CA GLN A 394 7.18 -6.54 -13.57
C GLN A 394 7.52 -7.03 -15.00
N PRO A 395 8.05 -6.16 -15.88
CA PRO A 395 8.14 -6.40 -17.34
C PRO A 395 9.05 -7.54 -17.77
N TRP A 396 9.91 -8.04 -16.88
CA TRP A 396 10.70 -9.25 -17.13
C TRP A 396 9.85 -10.53 -17.08
N VAL A 397 8.60 -10.47 -16.59
CA VAL A 397 7.64 -11.58 -16.62
C VAL A 397 6.81 -11.47 -17.90
N ASN A 398 7.12 -12.33 -18.88
CA ASN A 398 6.48 -12.31 -20.20
C ASN A 398 4.95 -12.40 -20.11
N ALA A 399 4.26 -11.34 -20.58
CA ALA A 399 2.81 -11.22 -20.49
C ALA A 399 2.02 -12.16 -21.40
N GLU A 400 2.60 -12.54 -22.54
CA GLU A 400 1.96 -13.48 -23.49
C GLU A 400 2.02 -14.90 -22.95
N LYS A 401 3.14 -15.25 -22.32
CA LYS A 401 3.39 -16.57 -21.74
C LYS A 401 2.72 -16.74 -20.38
N TYR A 402 2.71 -15.69 -19.57
CA TYR A 402 2.18 -15.69 -18.20
C TYR A 402 1.29 -14.47 -17.96
N PRO A 403 0.07 -14.42 -18.52
CA PRO A 403 -0.83 -13.28 -18.30
C PRO A 403 -1.28 -13.26 -16.84
N LEU A 404 -0.79 -12.29 -16.07
CA LEU A 404 -0.98 -12.21 -14.61
C LEU A 404 -1.58 -10.87 -14.20
N TYR A 405 -2.70 -10.97 -13.50
CA TYR A 405 -3.43 -9.85 -12.92
C TYR A 405 -3.68 -10.12 -11.43
N LEU A 406 -3.70 -9.06 -10.63
CA LEU A 406 -4.11 -9.12 -9.23
C LEU A 406 -5.30 -8.20 -9.04
N THR A 407 -6.48 -8.72 -8.72
CA THR A 407 -7.68 -7.88 -8.49
C THR A 407 -8.06 -7.85 -7.03
N LEU A 408 -8.22 -6.64 -6.48
CA LEU A 408 -8.79 -6.42 -5.16
C LEU A 408 -10.30 -6.33 -5.24
N ASN A 409 -11.02 -7.05 -4.35
CA ASN A 409 -12.50 -7.10 -4.24
C ASN A 409 -13.24 -6.98 -5.59
N PRO A 410 -13.14 -8.00 -6.45
CA PRO A 410 -13.58 -7.88 -7.84
C PRO A 410 -15.09 -7.66 -7.97
N VAL A 411 -15.53 -6.86 -8.94
CA VAL A 411 -16.96 -6.57 -9.22
C VAL A 411 -17.76 -7.82 -9.63
N PHE A 412 -17.07 -8.84 -10.14
CA PHE A 412 -17.54 -10.20 -10.36
C PHE A 412 -16.35 -11.15 -10.15
N GLN A 413 -16.59 -12.40 -9.74
CA GLN A 413 -15.49 -13.32 -9.47
C GLN A 413 -14.71 -13.67 -10.76
N PRO A 414 -13.37 -13.76 -10.71
CA PRO A 414 -12.60 -14.27 -11.85
C PRO A 414 -13.02 -15.71 -12.16
N ASN A 415 -12.91 -16.11 -13.43
CA ASN A 415 -13.15 -17.51 -13.82
C ASN A 415 -12.32 -18.46 -12.94
N PRO A 416 -12.93 -19.45 -12.25
CA PRO A 416 -12.21 -20.39 -11.38
C PRO A 416 -11.06 -21.14 -12.07
N SER A 417 -11.16 -21.42 -13.38
CA SER A 417 -10.08 -22.09 -14.12
C SER A 417 -8.87 -21.18 -14.41
N LEU A 418 -9.03 -19.88 -14.25
CA LEU A 418 -7.98 -18.87 -14.43
C LEU A 418 -7.52 -18.26 -13.09
N LEU A 419 -8.04 -18.74 -11.96
CA LEU A 419 -7.66 -18.31 -10.62
C LEU A 419 -6.45 -19.09 -10.13
N HIS A 420 -5.40 -18.40 -9.69
CA HIS A 420 -4.16 -19.00 -9.20
C HIS A 420 -4.06 -19.01 -7.68
N ARG A 421 -4.49 -17.92 -7.04
CA ARG A 421 -4.44 -17.77 -5.58
C ARG A 421 -5.38 -16.67 -5.11
N VAL A 422 -5.96 -16.85 -3.92
CA VAL A 422 -6.58 -15.78 -3.15
C VAL A 422 -5.67 -15.47 -1.97
N ILE A 423 -5.38 -14.19 -1.75
CA ILE A 423 -4.46 -13.71 -0.71
C ILE A 423 -5.20 -12.71 0.15
N GLU A 424 -5.07 -12.85 1.46
CA GLU A 424 -5.61 -11.92 2.44
C GLU A 424 -4.57 -10.86 2.78
N TYR A 425 -4.96 -9.59 2.67
CA TYR A 425 -4.14 -8.47 3.12
C TYR A 425 -4.96 -7.52 3.98
N ASP A 426 -4.34 -7.05 5.07
CA ASP A 426 -4.85 -5.91 5.83
C ASP A 426 -3.98 -4.68 5.57
N HIS A 427 -4.63 -3.55 5.28
CA HIS A 427 -3.96 -2.28 5.01
C HIS A 427 -4.27 -1.27 6.12
N PRO A 428 -3.30 -0.44 6.55
CA PRO A 428 -3.58 0.62 7.52
C PRO A 428 -4.62 1.61 6.99
N LEU A 429 -5.68 1.85 7.76
CA LEU A 429 -6.70 2.84 7.45
C LEU A 429 -6.23 4.24 7.91
N ILE A 430 -6.11 5.16 6.97
CA ILE A 430 -5.79 6.56 7.24
C ILE A 430 -7.08 7.28 7.67
N CYS A 431 -7.08 7.89 8.84
CA CYS A 431 -8.23 8.62 9.35
C CYS A 431 -7.77 9.66 10.40
N PRO A 432 -8.64 10.60 10.81
CA PRO A 432 -8.30 11.57 11.85
C PRO A 432 -7.82 10.93 13.16
N GLU A 433 -8.35 9.76 13.52
CA GLU A 433 -7.92 9.03 14.72
C GLU A 433 -6.51 8.46 14.57
N SER A 434 -6.17 7.87 13.41
CA SER A 434 -4.84 7.31 13.20
C SER A 434 -3.78 8.40 13.11
N ASP A 435 -4.09 9.58 12.55
CA ASP A 435 -3.16 10.72 12.56
C ASP A 435 -2.90 11.26 13.99
N LYS A 436 -3.95 11.35 14.83
CA LYS A 436 -3.78 11.68 16.25
C LYS A 436 -2.94 10.62 16.97
N ALA A 437 -3.16 9.34 16.68
CA ALA A 437 -2.41 8.24 17.27
C ALA A 437 -0.92 8.28 16.91
N LYS A 438 -0.58 8.55 15.64
CA LYS A 438 0.81 8.73 15.17
C LYS A 438 1.55 9.79 16.00
N SER A 439 0.92 10.95 16.22
CA SER A 439 1.54 12.05 17.00
C SER A 439 1.82 11.68 18.47
N ARG A 440 1.09 10.71 19.02
CA ARG A 440 1.23 10.24 20.41
C ARG A 440 2.05 8.96 20.53
N LEU A 441 2.34 8.27 19.42
CA LEU A 441 3.12 7.04 19.44
C LEU A 441 4.46 7.16 20.16
N PRO A 442 5.23 8.27 20.03
CA PRO A 442 6.49 8.41 20.78
C PRO A 442 6.33 8.33 22.31
N THR A 443 5.16 8.67 22.85
CA THR A 443 4.94 8.70 24.31
C THR A 443 4.78 7.32 24.93
N ILE A 444 4.66 6.26 24.11
CA ILE A 444 4.48 4.88 24.60
C ILE A 444 5.67 3.97 24.29
N GLN A 445 6.67 4.45 23.54
CA GLN A 445 7.88 3.68 23.24
C GLN A 445 8.72 3.47 24.51
N GLY A 446 9.21 2.25 24.71
CA GLY A 446 10.07 1.87 25.84
C GLY A 446 9.33 1.59 27.15
N ILE A 447 8.00 1.76 27.21
CA ILE A 447 7.22 1.43 28.42
C ILE A 447 7.37 -0.07 28.70
N ARG A 448 7.87 -0.40 29.91
CA ARG A 448 8.11 -1.79 30.34
C ARG A 448 8.80 -2.61 29.25
N ASN A 449 9.92 -2.09 28.72
CA ASN A 449 10.76 -2.77 27.74
C ASN A 449 10.05 -3.11 26.41
N SER A 450 8.97 -2.39 26.07
CA SER A 450 8.15 -2.63 24.88
C SER A 450 8.31 -1.51 23.85
N PHE A 451 8.46 -1.90 22.59
CA PHE A 451 8.55 -0.98 21.47
C PHE A 451 7.57 -1.38 20.37
N TYR A 452 7.13 -0.40 19.58
CA TYR A 452 6.08 -0.59 18.58
C TYR A 452 6.53 -0.06 17.23
N CYS A 453 6.46 -0.87 16.18
CA CYS A 453 6.76 -0.44 14.82
C CYS A 453 5.85 -1.11 13.79
N GLY A 454 5.81 -0.54 12.59
CA GLY A 454 4.87 -0.95 11.56
C GLY A 454 4.68 0.13 10.51
N ALA A 455 4.28 -0.27 9.30
CA ALA A 455 3.93 0.69 8.24
C ALA A 455 2.79 1.64 8.66
N TRP A 456 1.91 1.18 9.57
CA TRP A 456 0.83 1.95 10.19
C TRP A 456 1.29 3.17 11.01
N THR A 457 2.59 3.26 11.34
CA THR A 457 3.17 4.43 12.01
C THR A 457 3.38 5.63 11.07
N GLY A 458 3.35 5.41 9.75
CA GLY A 458 3.51 6.44 8.72
C GLY A 458 2.29 6.54 7.81
N TYR A 459 2.50 6.41 6.49
CA TYR A 459 1.43 6.45 5.49
C TYR A 459 0.92 5.06 5.07
N GLY A 460 1.47 3.99 5.64
CA GLY A 460 1.09 2.61 5.32
C GLY A 460 1.95 1.92 4.24
N PHE A 461 3.09 2.50 3.84
CA PHE A 461 3.93 1.98 2.77
C PHE A 461 5.17 1.26 3.28
N HIS A 462 5.84 0.51 2.40
CA HIS A 462 7.07 -0.21 2.71
C HIS A 462 8.17 0.65 3.32
N GLU A 463 8.36 1.88 2.84
CA GLU A 463 9.32 2.81 3.44
C GLU A 463 8.95 3.15 4.90
N ASP A 464 7.66 3.25 5.23
CA ASP A 464 7.22 3.50 6.60
C ASP A 464 7.47 2.27 7.50
N GLY A 465 7.31 1.07 6.94
CA GLY A 465 7.65 -0.18 7.62
C GLY A 465 9.13 -0.25 7.99
N ILE A 466 10.02 -0.09 7.00
CA ILE A 466 11.48 -0.10 7.27
C ILE A 466 11.89 1.05 8.19
N THR A 467 11.38 2.26 7.96
CA THR A 467 11.76 3.43 8.78
C THR A 467 11.39 3.22 10.24
N SER A 468 10.16 2.77 10.51
CA SER A 468 9.71 2.50 11.88
C SER A 468 10.47 1.36 12.55
N GLY A 469 10.83 0.31 11.80
CA GLY A 469 11.67 -0.78 12.30
C GLY A 469 13.06 -0.32 12.72
N LEU A 470 13.71 0.49 11.87
CA LEU A 470 15.02 1.06 12.16
C LEU A 470 14.97 2.04 13.34
N LEU A 471 13.93 2.87 13.44
CA LEU A 471 13.73 3.77 14.58
C LEU A 471 13.52 2.99 15.89
N ALA A 472 12.75 1.90 15.87
CA ALA A 472 12.57 1.05 17.05
C ALA A 472 13.90 0.44 17.51
N ALA A 473 14.74 -0.03 16.58
CA ALA A 473 16.09 -0.49 16.89
C ALA A 473 16.95 0.62 17.52
N GLN A 474 16.91 1.85 16.99
CA GLN A 474 17.65 2.98 17.55
C GLN A 474 17.12 3.46 18.91
N LEU A 475 15.83 3.25 19.21
CA LEU A 475 15.27 3.52 20.54
C LEU A 475 15.76 2.49 21.58
N ILE A 476 16.02 1.25 21.15
CA ILE A 476 16.61 0.21 22.00
C ILE A 476 18.09 0.45 22.23
N ASP A 477 18.86 0.69 21.17
CA ASP A 477 20.27 1.09 21.23
C ASP A 477 20.51 2.36 20.38
N PRO A 478 20.57 3.54 21.03
CA PRO A 478 20.88 4.80 20.34
C PRO A 478 22.23 4.82 19.63
N SER A 479 23.16 3.92 19.99
CA SER A 479 24.47 3.81 19.35
C SER A 479 24.38 3.34 17.90
N LEU A 480 23.27 2.67 17.52
CA LEU A 480 23.01 2.18 16.16
C LEU A 480 22.84 3.30 15.13
N ASN A 481 22.59 4.55 15.57
CA ASN A 481 22.59 5.72 14.67
C ASN A 481 23.93 5.92 13.94
N LYS A 482 25.04 5.38 14.48
CA LYS A 482 26.34 5.36 13.79
C LYS A 482 26.43 4.33 12.67
N LEU A 483 25.67 3.23 12.76
CA LEU A 483 25.63 2.17 11.75
C LEU A 483 24.64 2.47 10.63
N TRP A 484 23.54 3.14 10.99
CA TRP A 484 22.49 3.54 10.08
C TRP A 484 21.90 4.88 10.49
N LYS A 485 22.08 5.91 9.66
CA LYS A 485 21.39 7.20 9.83
C LYS A 485 20.02 7.09 9.16
N VAL A 486 18.97 6.94 9.96
CA VAL A 486 17.60 6.75 9.45
C VAL A 486 17.12 8.04 8.81
N ASP A 487 16.66 7.94 7.56
CA ASP A 487 16.07 9.07 6.86
C ASP A 487 14.59 9.18 7.23
N VAL A 488 14.24 10.30 7.87
CA VAL A 488 12.86 10.62 8.29
C VAL A 488 12.32 11.85 7.55
N THR A 489 13.00 12.33 6.51
CA THR A 489 12.63 13.55 5.75
C THR A 489 11.23 13.48 5.17
N ARG A 490 10.74 12.28 4.81
CA ARG A 490 9.35 12.05 4.34
C ARG A 490 8.26 12.47 5.35
N TYR A 491 8.61 12.61 6.63
CA TYR A 491 7.72 13.06 7.71
C TYR A 491 7.98 14.50 8.15
N ILE A 492 9.08 15.10 7.68
CA ILE A 492 9.44 16.49 7.95
C ILE A 492 8.76 17.36 6.89
N ASP A 493 8.26 18.52 7.30
CA ASP A 493 7.71 19.52 6.40
C ASP A 493 8.86 20.17 5.58
N GLU A 494 9.36 19.49 4.54
CA GLU A 494 10.25 20.11 3.55
C GLU A 494 9.44 20.63 2.35
N PHE A 495 9.61 21.93 2.08
CA PHE A 495 8.75 22.74 1.22
C PHE A 495 9.19 22.73 -0.25
N PRO A 496 8.25 22.81 -1.21
CA PRO A 496 8.60 22.91 -2.62
C PRO A 496 9.30 24.23 -2.95
N SER A 497 10.32 24.16 -3.79
CA SER A 497 10.64 25.25 -4.70
C SER A 497 9.49 25.39 -5.71
N ASN A 498 9.00 26.63 -5.88
CA ASN A 498 8.00 27.16 -6.81
C ASN A 498 7.27 26.15 -7.75
N PRO A 499 5.91 26.09 -7.77
CA PRO A 499 5.17 25.17 -8.64
C PRO A 499 5.63 25.18 -10.10
N ASP A 500 5.75 23.98 -10.67
CA ASP A 500 6.29 23.72 -12.00
C ASP A 500 5.49 24.45 -13.09
N LYS A 501 6.12 25.47 -13.71
CA LYS A 501 5.53 26.27 -14.80
C LYS A 501 5.14 25.42 -16.02
N THR A 502 5.68 24.20 -16.13
CA THR A 502 5.46 23.28 -17.27
C THR A 502 4.01 22.79 -17.37
N THR A 503 3.26 22.80 -16.27
CA THR A 503 1.88 22.29 -16.20
C THR A 503 0.88 23.10 -17.06
N LEU A 504 1.09 24.42 -17.21
CA LEU A 504 0.23 25.27 -18.05
C LEU A 504 0.34 24.91 -19.55
N THR A 505 1.50 24.42 -19.98
CA THR A 505 1.77 24.01 -21.37
C THR A 505 0.94 22.78 -21.76
N ILE A 506 0.71 21.83 -20.84
CA ILE A 506 -0.14 20.67 -21.12
C ILE A 506 -1.59 21.08 -21.32
N PHE A 507 -2.10 22.02 -20.51
CA PHE A 507 -3.48 22.47 -20.65
C PHE A 507 -3.73 23.10 -22.03
N LYS A 508 -2.74 23.86 -22.51
CA LYS A 508 -2.71 24.33 -23.89
C LYS A 508 -2.64 23.16 -24.88
N ASN A 509 -1.78 22.16 -24.67
CA ASN A 509 -1.67 21.00 -25.57
C ASN A 509 -2.92 20.13 -25.62
N ILE A 510 -3.61 19.91 -24.49
CA ILE A 510 -4.90 19.22 -24.42
C ILE A 510 -5.94 20.01 -25.21
N LEU A 511 -5.98 21.34 -25.05
CA LEU A 511 -6.86 22.19 -25.82
C LEU A 511 -6.55 22.09 -27.32
N TYR A 512 -5.29 22.28 -27.74
CA TYR A 512 -4.87 22.14 -29.15
C TYR A 512 -5.17 20.76 -29.72
N PHE A 513 -4.85 19.68 -28.99
CA PHE A 513 -5.08 18.30 -29.43
C PHE A 513 -6.58 17.99 -29.53
N SER A 514 -7.39 18.50 -28.60
CA SER A 514 -8.85 18.40 -28.69
C SER A 514 -9.40 19.17 -29.88
N THR A 515 -8.91 20.38 -30.15
CA THR A 515 -9.33 21.17 -31.31
C THR A 515 -8.97 20.44 -32.60
N LEU A 516 -7.77 19.84 -32.67
CA LEU A 516 -7.35 19.02 -33.79
C LEU A 516 -8.24 17.78 -33.97
N LEU A 517 -8.54 17.03 -32.91
CA LEU A 517 -9.44 15.87 -32.97
C LEU A 517 -10.87 16.24 -33.36
N THR A 518 -11.38 17.36 -32.84
CA THR A 518 -12.68 17.91 -33.22
C THR A 518 -12.70 18.33 -34.69
N LEU A 519 -11.64 18.97 -35.19
CA LEU A 519 -11.47 19.30 -36.62
C LEU A 519 -11.45 18.04 -37.49
N ILE A 520 -10.68 17.01 -37.11
CA ILE A 520 -10.62 15.72 -37.82
C ILE A 520 -12.00 15.03 -37.81
N TYR A 521 -12.75 15.12 -36.71
CA TYR A 521 -14.10 14.56 -36.63
C TYR A 521 -15.07 15.28 -37.56
N TYR A 522 -15.07 16.61 -37.58
CA TYR A 522 -15.91 17.39 -38.50
C TYR A 522 -15.44 17.28 -39.96
N SER A 523 -14.19 16.92 -40.21
CA SER A 523 -13.68 16.66 -41.57
C SER A 523 -13.98 15.25 -42.06
N LYS A 524 -14.27 14.25 -41.20
CA LYS A 524 -14.61 12.88 -41.62
C LYS A 524 -15.80 12.80 -42.58
N PRO A 525 -16.93 13.49 -42.35
CA PRO A 525 -18.04 13.54 -43.31
C PRO A 525 -17.63 14.19 -44.65
N ILE A 526 -16.71 15.16 -44.63
CA ILE A 526 -16.21 15.83 -45.83
C ILE A 526 -15.30 14.87 -46.62
N LEU A 527 -14.39 14.18 -45.95
CA LEU A 527 -13.48 13.18 -46.54
C LEU A 527 -14.23 11.96 -47.10
N ASN A 528 -15.32 11.55 -46.47
CA ASN A 528 -16.17 10.47 -46.99
C ASN A 528 -17.04 10.90 -48.20
N LYS A 529 -17.17 12.20 -48.50
CA LYS A 529 -17.79 12.69 -49.74
C LYS A 529 -16.82 12.76 -50.93
N PHE A 530 -15.51 12.69 -50.67
CA PHE A 530 -14.45 12.71 -51.69
C PHE A 530 -13.90 11.30 -52.04
N LYS A 531 -14.40 10.26 -51.36
CA LYS A 531 -14.26 8.86 -51.79
C LYS A 531 -15.55 8.44 -52.46
#